data_AF-A0A3V4SF89-F1
#
_entry.id   AF-A0A3V4SF89-F1
#
_cell.length_a   1.000
_cell.length_b   1.000
_cell.length_c   1.000
_cell.angle_alpha   90.00
_cell.angle_beta   90.00
_cell.angle_gamma   90.00
#
_symmetry.space_group_name_H-M   'P 1'
#
loop_
_entity.id
_entity.type
_entity.pdbx_description
1 polymer ?
#
loop_
_entity_poly.entity_id
_entity_poly.type
_entity_poly.pdbx_seq_one_letter_code
_entity_poly.pdbx_strand_id
1 'polypeptide(L)'
;MLEQLSQLFEFLWGGPLFLCVIGIGFYFTVRLKFFQIINLKEIYRNTIGTLAGKNKQNTTGEVASKKSLKSIEVAATVLSGSLGAGTIAGVAAAIAVGGPGAIFWMWIIAVVGMMTKMVEVTLAVKYRSKGENGEYYGGPMHYIKKGLNKKWHPLAGLYAFALMILVITDACFVQTNTMAAVIHYTFDIPTSVIGGFIVIVGALVILKGLSSLGKFCTIALPPITIAYFIGAAGVVVLNIEAIPQVIKSIFYYAFAPAPAAGGFVGSTIMMAISKGASRGIFTNEAGMGTSATVHATANVDYAFRQGMWGAVEVFFVSMITCNFTAFAVLASGMWTDASYQGIQIIFAALKETWHPIIVQVLCLGVALILFTSYLGSYIKFRTSINYIFGDKLERIIKWLYFLPPLIAVNMEIPVIWLMADIAVGFLVIPNVIALFLLRKEFISEFNLFRTRTQRDTNSEKTTQITHVNMSKSEGEE
;
A
#
# COMPACT_ATOMS: atom_id res chain seq x y z
N MET A 1 -20.37 -23.30 5.01
CA MET A 1 -18.94 -23.04 5.31
C MET A 1 -18.46 -21.68 4.80
N LEU A 2 -18.50 -21.39 3.49
CA LEU A 2 -17.98 -20.11 2.96
C LEU A 2 -18.76 -18.88 3.49
N GLU A 3 -20.07 -18.98 3.58
CA GLU A 3 -20.92 -17.93 4.17
C GLU A 3 -20.61 -17.68 5.66
N GLN A 4 -20.42 -18.75 6.44
CA GLN A 4 -20.03 -18.66 7.85
C GLN A 4 -18.64 -18.01 8.02
N LEU A 5 -17.69 -18.33 7.14
CA LEU A 5 -16.38 -17.67 7.11
C LEU A 5 -16.51 -16.20 6.74
N SER A 6 -17.36 -15.86 5.77
CA SER A 6 -17.64 -14.48 5.39
C SER A 6 -18.22 -13.69 6.56
N GLN A 7 -19.23 -14.22 7.24
CA GLN A 7 -19.85 -13.59 8.42
C GLN A 7 -18.84 -13.41 9.56
N LEU A 8 -18.01 -14.42 9.82
CA LEU A 8 -16.95 -14.33 10.83
C LEU A 8 -15.96 -13.22 10.50
N PHE A 9 -15.44 -13.17 9.27
CA PHE A 9 -14.48 -12.15 8.88
C PHE A 9 -15.12 -10.77 8.75
N GLU A 10 -16.40 -10.70 8.38
CA GLU A 10 -17.15 -9.46 8.44
C GLU A 10 -17.20 -8.91 9.86
N PHE A 11 -17.53 -9.75 10.85
CA PHE A 11 -17.51 -9.39 12.27
C PHE A 11 -16.10 -9.02 12.76
N LEU A 12 -15.08 -9.81 12.41
CA LEU A 12 -13.69 -9.54 12.80
C LEU A 12 -13.22 -8.18 12.26
N TRP A 13 -13.45 -7.91 10.99
CA TRP A 13 -13.12 -6.63 10.34
C TRP A 13 -14.06 -5.49 10.76
N GLY A 14 -15.29 -5.76 11.20
CA GLY A 14 -16.22 -4.79 11.74
C GLY A 14 -15.96 -4.43 13.21
N GLY A 15 -15.17 -5.23 13.92
CA GLY A 15 -14.91 -5.07 15.35
C GLY A 15 -13.45 -5.34 15.73
N PRO A 16 -13.09 -6.56 16.19
CA PRO A 16 -11.77 -6.84 16.78
C PRO A 16 -10.55 -6.45 15.93
N LEU A 17 -10.48 -6.85 14.65
CA LEU A 17 -9.34 -6.53 13.78
C LEU A 17 -9.27 -5.04 13.48
N PHE A 18 -10.43 -4.40 13.27
CA PHE A 18 -10.51 -2.96 13.09
C PHE A 18 -9.99 -2.20 14.32
N LEU A 19 -10.41 -2.59 15.52
CA LEU A 19 -9.92 -2.00 16.77
C LEU A 19 -8.42 -2.21 16.97
N CYS A 20 -7.88 -3.37 16.58
CA CYS A 20 -6.44 -3.60 16.64
C CYS A 20 -5.66 -2.65 15.72
N VAL A 21 -6.11 -2.48 14.47
CA VAL A 21 -5.40 -1.66 13.48
C VAL A 21 -5.54 -0.18 13.76
N ILE A 22 -6.75 0.29 14.07
CA ILE A 22 -6.95 1.67 14.49
C ILE A 22 -6.25 1.92 15.82
N GLY A 23 -6.35 0.99 16.77
CA GLY A 23 -5.82 1.17 18.12
C GLY A 23 -4.33 1.47 18.12
N ILE A 24 -3.53 0.75 17.33
CA ILE A 24 -2.08 0.99 17.26
C ILE A 24 -1.75 2.32 16.56
N GLY A 25 -2.41 2.62 15.43
CA GLY A 25 -2.18 3.88 14.71
C GLY A 25 -2.64 5.10 15.51
N PHE A 26 -3.78 4.98 16.20
CA PHE A 26 -4.32 5.98 17.11
C PHE A 26 -3.42 6.18 18.33
N TYR A 27 -2.91 5.10 18.94
CA TYR A 27 -1.94 5.18 20.04
C TYR A 27 -0.73 6.03 19.65
N PHE A 28 -0.10 5.76 18.50
CA PHE A 28 1.05 6.54 18.03
C PHE A 28 0.66 7.97 17.62
N THR A 29 -0.51 8.15 17.01
CA THR A 29 -1.07 9.47 16.68
C THR A 29 -1.15 10.34 17.92
N VAL A 30 -1.81 9.87 18.99
CA VAL A 30 -1.94 10.63 20.25
C VAL A 30 -0.57 10.81 20.90
N ARG A 31 0.26 9.76 20.95
CA ARG A 31 1.57 9.80 21.61
C ARG A 31 2.55 10.79 20.97
N LEU A 32 2.45 11.01 19.67
CA LEU A 32 3.23 12.00 18.91
C LEU A 32 2.46 13.31 18.67
N LYS A 33 1.33 13.53 19.36
CA LYS A 33 0.51 14.75 19.29
C LYS A 33 0.05 15.07 17.87
N PHE A 34 -0.53 14.08 17.19
CA PHE A 34 -1.07 14.19 15.83
C PHE A 34 -0.03 14.64 14.78
N PHE A 35 1.21 14.14 14.90
CA PHE A 35 2.33 14.52 14.04
C PHE A 35 2.01 14.46 12.55
N GLN A 36 1.32 13.42 12.07
CA GLN A 36 0.98 13.26 10.66
C GLN A 36 0.01 14.33 10.13
N ILE A 37 -0.73 15.01 11.01
CA ILE A 37 -1.70 16.05 10.65
C ILE A 37 -1.13 17.45 10.89
N ILE A 38 -0.44 17.64 12.02
CA ILE A 38 0.04 18.98 12.44
C ILE A 38 1.40 19.30 11.80
N ASN A 39 2.26 18.31 11.58
CA ASN A 39 3.64 18.50 11.09
C ASN A 39 3.78 18.25 9.58
N LEU A 40 2.75 18.50 8.77
CA LEU A 40 2.78 18.31 7.31
C LEU A 40 3.94 19.04 6.62
N LYS A 41 4.28 20.26 7.08
CA LYS A 41 5.42 21.01 6.58
C LYS A 41 6.76 20.29 6.84
N GLU A 42 6.89 19.66 8.00
CA GLU A 42 8.08 18.90 8.37
C GLU A 42 8.17 17.61 7.56
N ILE A 43 7.06 16.90 7.38
CA ILE A 43 7.00 15.71 6.50
C ILE A 43 7.39 16.11 5.08
N TYR A 44 6.79 17.15 4.51
CA TYR A 44 7.10 17.65 3.18
C TYR A 44 8.59 17.99 3.04
N ARG A 45 9.14 18.79 3.96
CA ARG A 45 10.56 19.21 3.94
C ARG A 45 11.53 18.02 3.92
N ASN A 46 11.20 16.96 4.64
CA ASN A 46 12.05 15.78 4.80
C ASN A 46 11.80 14.69 3.74
N THR A 47 10.77 14.84 2.90
CA THR A 47 10.36 13.87 1.87
C THR A 47 10.36 14.51 0.47
N ILE A 48 9.20 14.78 -0.12
CA ILE A 48 9.03 15.29 -1.48
C ILE A 48 9.71 16.66 -1.66
N GLY A 49 9.73 17.50 -0.62
CA GLY A 49 10.39 18.81 -0.62
C GLY A 49 11.91 18.76 -0.74
N THR A 50 12.53 17.58 -0.71
CA THR A 50 13.95 17.38 -1.03
C THR A 50 14.24 17.50 -2.53
N LEU A 51 13.24 17.29 -3.39
CA LEU A 51 13.33 17.47 -4.84
C LEU A 51 13.50 18.93 -5.27
N ALA A 52 12.92 19.86 -4.50
CA ALA A 52 12.91 21.29 -4.81
C ALA A 52 14.26 22.00 -4.54
N GLY A 53 15.35 21.26 -4.35
CA GLY A 53 16.73 21.75 -4.25
C GLY A 53 17.10 22.51 -2.97
N LYS A 54 16.13 23.06 -2.23
CA LYS A 54 16.37 23.85 -0.99
C LYS A 54 16.68 23.00 0.25
N ASN A 55 16.43 21.69 0.22
CA ASN A 55 16.68 20.75 1.33
C ASN A 55 17.50 19.54 0.85
N LYS A 56 18.64 19.78 0.17
CA LYS A 56 19.55 18.69 -0.24
C LYS A 56 20.02 17.95 1.02
N GLN A 57 19.72 16.66 1.10
CA GLN A 57 20.15 15.81 2.19
C GLN A 57 21.56 15.28 1.89
N ASN A 58 22.48 15.42 2.84
CA ASN A 58 23.74 14.71 2.81
C ASN A 58 23.44 13.22 2.96
N THR A 59 23.55 12.45 1.89
CA THR A 59 23.43 10.99 1.90
C THR A 59 24.67 10.38 2.53
N THR A 60 24.86 10.58 3.83
CA THR A 60 25.98 10.06 4.63
C THR A 60 25.48 9.17 5.76
N GLY A 61 24.58 8.23 5.45
CA GLY A 61 24.48 7.01 6.27
C GLY A 61 25.77 6.20 6.11
N GLU A 62 26.24 5.51 7.17
CA GLU A 62 27.46 4.70 7.15
C GLU A 62 27.57 3.86 5.87
N VAL A 63 28.48 4.29 5.00
CA VAL A 63 28.82 3.74 3.68
C VAL A 63 27.59 3.52 2.80
N ALA A 64 27.28 4.51 1.97
CA ALA A 64 26.51 4.36 0.75
C ALA A 64 27.07 3.17 -0.05
N SER A 65 26.47 1.99 0.15
CA SER A 65 26.65 0.88 -0.76
C SER A 65 26.24 1.40 -2.14
N LYS A 66 27.05 1.22 -3.18
CA LYS A 66 26.72 1.59 -4.57
C LYS A 66 25.38 0.99 -5.04
N LYS A 67 24.79 0.07 -4.28
CA LYS A 67 23.49 -0.59 -4.53
C LYS A 67 22.31 -0.05 -3.71
N SER A 68 22.51 0.83 -2.72
CA SER A 68 21.39 1.39 -1.94
C SER A 68 20.68 2.50 -2.70
N LEU A 69 19.35 2.41 -2.78
CA LEU A 69 18.51 3.38 -3.48
C LEU A 69 18.29 4.64 -2.64
N LYS A 70 18.08 5.79 -3.29
CA LYS A 70 17.69 7.01 -2.58
C LYS A 70 16.31 6.83 -1.95
N SER A 71 16.05 7.49 -0.82
CA SER A 71 14.75 7.42 -0.12
C SER A 71 13.54 7.63 -1.04
N ILE A 72 13.65 8.55 -2.01
CA ILE A 72 12.59 8.81 -2.98
C ILE A 72 12.43 7.70 -4.03
N GLU A 73 13.53 7.11 -4.51
CA GLU A 73 13.48 5.98 -5.45
C GLU A 73 12.81 4.78 -4.79
N VAL A 74 13.12 4.57 -3.51
CA VAL A 74 12.47 3.56 -2.67
C VAL A 74 10.98 3.88 -2.49
N ALA A 75 10.63 5.11 -2.13
CA ALA A 75 9.22 5.50 -1.99
C ALA A 75 8.44 5.40 -3.30
N ALA A 76 9.05 5.76 -4.45
CA ALA A 76 8.46 5.61 -5.76
C ALA A 76 8.27 4.14 -6.14
N THR A 77 9.24 3.28 -5.83
CA THR A 77 9.13 1.83 -6.04
C THR A 77 7.96 1.25 -5.24
N VAL A 78 7.85 1.66 -3.98
CA VAL A 78 6.77 1.23 -3.09
C VAL A 78 5.42 1.75 -3.58
N LEU A 79 5.30 3.05 -3.83
CA LEU A 79 4.07 3.65 -4.38
C LEU A 79 3.63 2.96 -5.67
N SER A 80 4.57 2.67 -6.57
CA SER A 80 4.28 1.96 -7.82
C SER A 80 3.80 0.52 -7.57
N GLY A 81 4.28 -0.15 -6.52
CA GLY A 81 3.84 -1.50 -6.13
C GLY A 81 2.53 -1.52 -5.34
N SER A 82 2.22 -0.45 -4.60
CA SER A 82 0.97 -0.30 -3.85
C SER A 82 -0.22 0.04 -4.77
N LEU A 83 0.05 0.50 -5.99
CA LEU A 83 -0.94 0.63 -7.05
C LEU A 83 -1.26 -0.74 -7.64
N GLY A 84 -2.50 -1.19 -7.46
CA GLY A 84 -2.92 -2.53 -7.88
C GLY A 84 -4.42 -2.75 -7.72
N ALA A 85 -4.83 -4.02 -7.66
CA ALA A 85 -6.23 -4.40 -7.55
C ALA A 85 -6.90 -3.73 -6.34
N GLY A 86 -6.20 -3.57 -5.22
CA GLY A 86 -6.71 -2.89 -4.03
C GLY A 86 -7.24 -1.49 -4.30
N THR A 87 -6.43 -0.65 -4.97
CA THR A 87 -6.73 0.77 -5.23
C THR A 87 -7.84 1.00 -6.26
N ILE A 88 -8.16 -0.01 -7.06
CA ILE A 88 -9.13 0.07 -8.15
C ILE A 88 -10.32 -0.85 -7.84
N ALA A 89 -10.13 -2.15 -7.99
CA ALA A 89 -11.16 -3.16 -7.78
C ALA A 89 -11.58 -3.26 -6.30
N GLY A 90 -10.64 -3.09 -5.37
CA GLY A 90 -10.90 -3.18 -3.93
C GLY A 90 -11.77 -2.02 -3.44
N VAL A 91 -11.53 -0.80 -3.91
CA VAL A 91 -12.39 0.37 -3.63
C VAL A 91 -13.81 0.14 -4.17
N ALA A 92 -13.92 -0.31 -5.42
CA ALA A 92 -15.21 -0.60 -6.04
C ALA A 92 -15.96 -1.73 -5.30
N ALA A 93 -15.26 -2.80 -4.91
CA ALA A 93 -15.82 -3.89 -4.10
C ALA A 93 -16.24 -3.42 -2.69
N ALA A 94 -15.51 -2.47 -2.09
CA ALA A 94 -15.90 -1.87 -0.82
C ALA A 94 -17.25 -1.16 -0.92
N ILE A 95 -17.46 -0.40 -2.01
CA ILE A 95 -18.71 0.31 -2.27
C ILE A 95 -19.84 -0.66 -2.60
N ALA A 96 -19.59 -1.65 -3.47
CA ALA A 96 -20.61 -2.61 -3.90
C ALA A 96 -21.19 -3.46 -2.76
N VAL A 97 -20.42 -3.68 -1.68
CA VAL A 97 -20.85 -4.49 -0.54
C VAL A 97 -21.13 -3.63 0.70
N GLY A 98 -20.23 -2.72 1.05
CA GLY A 98 -20.34 -1.86 2.23
C GLY A 98 -21.16 -0.58 2.01
N GLY A 99 -21.50 -0.25 0.76
CA GLY A 99 -22.15 1.00 0.39
C GLY A 99 -21.18 2.20 0.46
N PRO A 100 -21.69 3.42 0.20
CA PRO A 100 -20.88 4.65 0.19
C PRO A 100 -20.15 4.92 1.51
N GLY A 101 -20.77 4.50 2.64
CA GLY A 101 -20.21 4.65 3.98
C GLY A 101 -18.86 3.95 4.19
N ALA A 102 -18.54 2.91 3.40
CA ALA A 102 -17.25 2.23 3.48
C ALA A 102 -16.07 3.18 3.21
N ILE A 103 -16.26 4.18 2.34
CA ILE A 103 -15.22 5.15 1.98
C ILE A 103 -14.82 6.01 3.17
N PHE A 104 -15.77 6.40 4.02
CA PHE A 104 -15.48 7.13 5.26
C PHE A 104 -14.54 6.32 6.16
N TRP A 105 -14.82 5.03 6.33
CA TRP A 105 -13.99 4.14 7.15
C TRP A 105 -12.63 3.86 6.52
N MET A 106 -12.52 3.84 5.19
CA MET A 106 -11.23 3.82 4.49
C MET A 106 -10.41 5.08 4.81
N TRP A 107 -11.01 6.27 4.88
CA TRP A 107 -10.30 7.50 5.25
C TRP A 107 -9.81 7.46 6.69
N ILE A 108 -10.63 7.00 7.64
CA ILE A 108 -10.22 6.86 9.05
C ILE A 108 -9.00 5.94 9.14
N ILE A 109 -9.04 4.79 8.46
CA ILE A 109 -7.94 3.83 8.39
C ILE A 109 -6.70 4.43 7.74
N ALA A 110 -6.84 5.24 6.69
CA ALA A 110 -5.71 5.92 6.07
C ALA A 110 -5.06 6.94 7.02
N VAL A 111 -5.85 7.73 7.74
CA VAL A 111 -5.35 8.77 8.65
C VAL A 111 -4.53 8.18 9.80
N VAL A 112 -5.00 7.10 10.42
CA VAL A 112 -4.23 6.39 11.45
C VAL A 112 -3.12 5.53 10.82
N GLY A 113 -3.37 5.01 9.62
CA GLY A 113 -2.43 4.21 8.83
C GLY A 113 -1.17 4.97 8.45
N MET A 114 -1.24 6.28 8.24
CA MET A 114 -0.06 7.13 8.06
C MET A 114 0.94 6.99 9.22
N MET A 115 0.44 6.95 10.46
CA MET A 115 1.29 6.74 11.64
C MET A 115 1.75 5.30 11.77
N THR A 116 0.87 4.32 11.56
CA THR A 116 1.24 2.91 11.61
C THR A 116 2.36 2.60 10.61
N LYS A 117 2.22 3.05 9.36
CA LYS A 117 3.23 2.88 8.32
C LYS A 117 4.54 3.61 8.66
N MET A 118 4.46 4.82 9.20
CA MET A 118 5.65 5.55 9.65
C MET A 118 6.44 4.76 10.70
N VAL A 119 5.75 4.11 11.64
CA VAL A 119 6.38 3.27 12.67
C VAL A 119 7.02 2.03 12.05
N GLU A 120 6.29 1.31 11.20
CA GLU A 120 6.78 0.13 10.49
C GLU A 120 8.07 0.42 9.72
N VAL A 121 8.07 1.48 8.92
CA VAL A 121 9.21 1.89 8.10
C VAL A 121 10.39 2.32 8.97
N THR A 122 10.14 3.09 10.04
CA THR A 122 11.19 3.51 10.98
C THR A 122 11.86 2.29 11.62
N LEU A 123 11.07 1.34 12.13
CA LEU A 123 11.59 0.13 12.77
C LEU A 123 12.31 -0.78 11.76
N ALA A 124 11.81 -0.87 10.53
CA ALA A 124 12.45 -1.65 9.48
C ALA A 124 13.85 -1.11 9.12
N VAL A 125 14.01 0.22 9.04
CA VAL A 125 15.33 0.83 8.82
C VAL A 125 16.22 0.69 10.04
N LYS A 126 15.71 0.89 11.25
CA LYS A 126 16.49 0.75 12.50
C LYS A 126 17.07 -0.65 12.68
N TYR A 127 16.28 -1.68 12.39
CA TYR A 127 16.65 -3.09 12.61
C TYR A 127 17.09 -3.82 11.35
N ARG A 128 17.35 -3.12 10.25
CA ARG A 128 17.85 -3.76 9.01
C ARG A 128 19.17 -4.49 9.23
N SER A 129 19.39 -5.57 8.48
CA SER A 129 20.66 -6.28 8.37
C SER A 129 21.34 -5.89 7.07
N LYS A 130 22.67 -5.85 7.05
CA LYS A 130 23.43 -5.86 5.80
C LYS A 130 23.72 -7.30 5.43
N GLY A 131 23.31 -7.73 4.25
CA GLY A 131 23.65 -9.04 3.70
C GLY A 131 25.06 -9.08 3.13
N GLU A 132 25.54 -10.28 2.83
CA GLU A 132 26.89 -10.52 2.28
C GLU A 132 27.12 -9.83 0.93
N ASN A 133 26.06 -9.67 0.14
CA ASN A 133 26.07 -8.96 -1.14
C ASN A 133 26.11 -7.42 -1.03
N GLY A 134 26.15 -6.90 0.20
CA GLY A 134 26.19 -5.47 0.53
C GLY A 134 24.83 -4.76 0.50
N GLU A 135 23.72 -5.49 0.34
CA GLU A 135 22.35 -4.95 0.35
C GLU A 135 21.75 -4.98 1.76
N TYR A 136 20.81 -4.08 2.01
CA TYR A 136 20.09 -4.04 3.28
C TYR A 136 18.77 -4.82 3.21
N TYR A 137 18.51 -5.64 4.23
CA TYR A 137 17.29 -6.41 4.40
C TYR A 137 16.60 -6.01 5.71
N GLY A 138 15.29 -5.77 5.67
CA GLY A 138 14.54 -5.38 6.86
C GLY A 138 13.07 -5.78 6.78
N GLY A 139 12.24 -5.12 7.57
CA GLY A 139 10.82 -5.43 7.71
C GLY A 139 10.49 -6.26 8.96
N PRO A 140 9.27 -6.81 9.06
CA PRO A 140 8.75 -7.21 10.36
C PRO A 140 9.45 -8.39 11.03
N MET A 141 9.83 -9.39 10.24
CA MET A 141 10.65 -10.50 10.74
C MET A 141 11.99 -10.03 11.33
N HIS A 142 12.57 -8.94 10.80
CA HIS A 142 13.86 -8.41 11.26
C HIS A 142 13.73 -7.61 12.56
N TYR A 143 12.77 -6.68 12.65
CA TYR A 143 12.59 -5.93 13.90
C TYR A 143 12.01 -6.77 15.02
N ILE A 144 11.25 -7.83 14.73
CA ILE A 144 10.85 -8.80 15.76
C ILE A 144 12.08 -9.53 16.30
N LYS A 145 12.93 -10.07 15.43
CA LYS A 145 14.08 -10.89 15.83
C LYS A 145 15.21 -10.10 16.50
N LYS A 146 15.39 -8.82 16.14
CA LYS A 146 16.46 -7.98 16.70
C LYS A 146 15.99 -6.99 17.76
N GLY A 147 14.74 -6.55 17.69
CA GLY A 147 14.19 -5.56 18.60
C GLY A 147 13.52 -6.17 19.83
N LEU A 148 13.08 -7.43 19.77
CA LEU A 148 12.41 -8.10 20.88
C LEU A 148 13.25 -9.23 21.46
N ASN A 149 12.93 -9.59 22.72
CA ASN A 149 13.54 -10.73 23.39
C ASN A 149 13.24 -12.05 22.66
N LYS A 150 14.14 -13.04 22.82
CA LYS A 150 14.04 -14.36 22.16
C LYS A 150 12.69 -15.06 22.29
N LYS A 151 11.96 -14.83 23.40
CA LYS A 151 10.60 -15.35 23.62
C LYS A 151 9.57 -14.91 22.57
N TRP A 152 9.81 -13.80 21.87
CA TRP A 152 8.95 -13.27 20.81
C TRP A 152 9.40 -13.69 19.41
N HIS A 153 10.52 -14.39 19.24
CA HIS A 153 10.97 -14.86 17.93
C HIS A 153 9.96 -15.76 17.17
N PRO A 154 9.13 -16.60 17.84
CA PRO A 154 8.07 -17.33 17.14
C PRO A 154 7.12 -16.40 16.36
N LEU A 155 6.93 -15.16 16.80
CA LEU A 155 6.10 -14.17 16.12
C LEU A 155 6.64 -13.80 14.74
N ALA A 156 7.98 -13.81 14.55
CA ALA A 156 8.61 -13.58 13.25
C ALA A 156 8.35 -14.75 12.29
N GLY A 157 8.34 -15.99 12.81
CA GLY A 157 7.96 -17.17 12.05
C GLY A 157 6.49 -17.14 11.62
N LEU A 158 5.59 -16.78 12.55
CA LEU A 158 4.17 -16.61 12.24
C LEU A 158 3.95 -15.53 11.18
N TYR A 159 4.64 -14.38 11.30
CA TYR A 159 4.59 -13.33 10.30
C TYR A 159 5.07 -13.82 8.93
N ALA A 160 6.20 -14.53 8.86
CA ALA A 160 6.73 -15.03 7.59
C ALA A 160 5.77 -16.02 6.92
N PHE A 161 5.13 -16.90 7.70
CA PHE A 161 4.13 -17.84 7.20
C PHE A 161 2.86 -17.12 6.71
N ALA A 162 2.34 -16.17 7.49
CA ALA A 162 1.21 -15.35 7.08
C ALA A 162 1.53 -14.53 5.81
N LEU A 163 2.77 -14.05 5.66
CA LEU A 163 3.22 -13.31 4.49
C LEU A 163 3.21 -14.20 3.24
N MET A 164 3.63 -15.45 3.37
CA MET A 164 3.58 -16.43 2.28
C MET A 164 2.13 -16.63 1.79
N ILE A 165 1.18 -16.80 2.73
CA ILE A 165 -0.24 -16.96 2.42
C ILE A 165 -0.82 -15.68 1.80
N LEU A 166 -0.48 -14.51 2.35
CA LEU A 166 -0.92 -13.23 1.80
C LEU A 166 -0.46 -13.10 0.35
N VAL A 167 0.79 -13.40 0.05
CA VAL A 167 1.31 -13.25 -1.32
C VAL A 167 0.58 -14.17 -2.31
N ILE A 168 0.20 -15.38 -1.92
CA ILE A 168 -0.62 -16.25 -2.78
C ILE A 168 -2.03 -15.66 -2.97
N THR A 169 -2.69 -15.24 -1.89
CA THR A 169 -4.09 -14.80 -1.91
C THR A 169 -4.29 -13.38 -2.46
N ASP A 170 -3.30 -12.49 -2.33
CA ASP A 170 -3.31 -11.17 -2.95
C ASP A 170 -2.73 -11.26 -4.36
N ALA A 171 -1.44 -11.54 -4.49
CA ALA A 171 -0.75 -11.41 -5.76
C ALA A 171 -1.17 -12.47 -6.77
N CYS A 172 -1.18 -13.75 -6.39
CA CYS A 172 -1.52 -14.81 -7.33
C CYS A 172 -3.01 -14.93 -7.59
N PHE A 173 -3.87 -14.52 -6.63
CA PHE A 173 -5.32 -14.63 -6.76
C PHE A 173 -5.97 -13.30 -7.13
N VAL A 174 -6.00 -12.33 -6.22
CA VAL A 174 -6.70 -11.06 -6.43
C VAL A 174 -6.18 -10.30 -7.64
N GLN A 175 -4.86 -10.14 -7.80
CA GLN A 175 -4.31 -9.36 -8.93
C GLN A 175 -4.58 -10.03 -10.29
N THR A 176 -4.39 -11.35 -10.38
CA THR A 176 -4.54 -12.09 -11.64
C THR A 176 -6.00 -12.27 -12.05
N ASN A 177 -6.90 -12.53 -11.09
CA ASN A 177 -8.33 -12.57 -11.32
C ASN A 177 -8.86 -11.20 -11.75
N THR A 178 -8.44 -10.12 -11.06
CA THR A 178 -8.83 -8.76 -11.42
C THR A 178 -8.34 -8.39 -12.83
N MET A 179 -7.12 -8.81 -13.20
CA MET A 179 -6.57 -8.62 -14.55
C MET A 179 -7.37 -9.38 -15.60
N ALA A 180 -7.71 -10.64 -15.32
CA ALA A 180 -8.54 -11.43 -16.22
C ALA A 180 -9.95 -10.84 -16.38
N ALA A 181 -10.56 -10.39 -15.28
CA ALA A 181 -11.89 -9.80 -15.28
C ALA A 181 -11.98 -8.52 -16.11
N VAL A 182 -10.99 -7.63 -16.02
CA VAL A 182 -11.01 -6.37 -16.79
C VAL A 182 -10.73 -6.58 -18.28
N ILE A 183 -9.81 -7.50 -18.62
CA ILE A 183 -9.52 -7.84 -20.02
C ILE A 183 -10.72 -8.55 -20.64
N HIS A 184 -11.32 -9.51 -19.94
CA HIS A 184 -12.52 -10.20 -20.40
C HIS A 184 -13.68 -9.21 -20.60
N TYR A 185 -13.93 -8.33 -19.63
CA TYR A 185 -14.98 -7.30 -19.75
C TYR A 185 -14.79 -6.36 -20.96
N THR A 186 -13.55 -6.03 -21.29
CA THR A 186 -13.23 -5.03 -22.33
C THR A 186 -13.09 -5.64 -23.72
N PHE A 187 -12.54 -6.85 -23.83
CA PHE A 187 -12.15 -7.48 -25.09
C PHE A 187 -12.83 -8.84 -25.35
N ASP A 188 -13.65 -9.32 -24.42
CA ASP A 188 -14.33 -10.64 -24.48
C ASP A 188 -13.35 -11.83 -24.61
N ILE A 189 -12.11 -11.65 -24.17
CA ILE A 189 -11.10 -12.74 -24.17
C ILE A 189 -11.41 -13.68 -23.00
N PRO A 190 -11.46 -15.01 -23.19
CA PRO A 190 -11.71 -15.94 -22.11
C PRO A 190 -10.68 -15.85 -20.98
N THR A 191 -11.14 -15.85 -19.73
CA THR A 191 -10.31 -15.75 -18.50
C THR A 191 -9.22 -16.81 -18.43
N SER A 192 -9.51 -18.05 -18.85
CA SER A 192 -8.52 -19.14 -18.90
C SER A 192 -7.35 -18.87 -19.85
N VAL A 193 -7.61 -18.21 -20.99
CA VAL A 193 -6.54 -17.81 -21.94
C VAL A 193 -5.65 -16.75 -21.30
N ILE A 194 -6.25 -15.80 -20.60
CA ILE A 194 -5.54 -14.74 -19.87
C ILE A 194 -4.70 -15.35 -18.73
N GLY A 195 -5.24 -16.34 -18.01
CA GLY A 195 -4.49 -17.09 -16.99
C GLY A 195 -3.25 -17.77 -17.56
N GLY A 196 -3.39 -18.48 -18.69
CA GLY A 196 -2.24 -19.06 -19.39
C GLY A 196 -1.20 -18.02 -19.80
N PHE A 197 -1.64 -16.87 -20.32
CA PHE A 197 -0.76 -15.74 -20.65
C PHE A 197 0.02 -15.22 -19.43
N ILE A 198 -0.67 -14.97 -18.30
CA ILE A 198 -0.06 -14.47 -17.06
C ILE A 198 1.06 -15.41 -16.60
N VAL A 199 0.81 -16.72 -16.63
CA VAL A 199 1.76 -17.75 -16.18
C VAL A 199 2.97 -17.84 -17.11
N ILE A 200 2.75 -17.96 -18.42
CA ILE A 200 3.83 -18.14 -19.41
C ILE A 200 4.71 -16.89 -19.44
N VAL A 201 4.11 -15.71 -19.62
CA VAL A 201 4.86 -14.46 -19.70
C VAL A 201 5.51 -14.13 -18.36
N GLY A 202 4.81 -14.37 -17.25
CA GLY A 202 5.36 -14.15 -15.92
C GLY A 202 6.60 -15.01 -15.65
N ALA A 203 6.55 -16.30 -15.97
CA ALA A 203 7.70 -17.19 -15.82
C ALA A 203 8.89 -16.75 -16.69
N LEU A 204 8.65 -16.35 -17.95
CA LEU A 204 9.69 -15.85 -18.85
C LEU A 204 10.36 -14.57 -18.34
N VAL A 205 9.57 -13.63 -17.81
CA VAL A 205 10.10 -12.38 -17.24
C VAL A 205 10.98 -12.67 -16.02
N ILE A 206 10.54 -13.57 -15.15
CA ILE A 206 11.31 -13.95 -13.96
C ILE A 206 12.59 -14.74 -14.33
N LEU A 207 12.54 -15.60 -15.35
CA LEU A 207 13.73 -16.29 -15.88
C LEU A 207 14.76 -15.31 -16.44
N LYS A 208 14.32 -14.25 -17.13
CA LYS A 208 15.20 -13.18 -17.65
C LYS A 208 15.78 -12.30 -16.53
N GLY A 209 15.13 -12.26 -15.38
CA GLY A 209 15.63 -11.65 -14.15
C GLY A 209 14.88 -10.38 -13.74
N LEU A 210 14.68 -10.26 -12.43
CA LEU A 210 13.90 -9.18 -11.78
C LEU A 210 14.45 -7.77 -12.02
N SER A 211 15.75 -7.62 -12.29
CA SER A 211 16.35 -6.31 -12.58
C SER A 211 15.75 -5.66 -13.83
N SER A 212 15.41 -6.45 -14.85
CA SER A 212 14.76 -5.94 -16.08
C SER A 212 13.33 -5.48 -15.80
N LEU A 213 12.60 -6.20 -14.95
CA LEU A 213 11.25 -5.84 -14.55
C LEU A 213 11.24 -4.52 -13.77
N GLY A 214 12.13 -4.37 -12.78
CA GLY A 214 12.21 -3.13 -11.99
C GLY A 214 12.48 -1.88 -12.85
N LYS A 215 13.35 -2.00 -13.87
CA LYS A 215 13.60 -0.91 -14.82
C LYS A 215 12.36 -0.57 -15.66
N PHE A 216 11.66 -1.59 -16.15
CA PHE A 216 10.42 -1.41 -16.89
C PHE A 216 9.36 -0.71 -16.04
N CYS A 217 9.13 -1.20 -14.81
CA CYS A 217 8.17 -0.61 -13.88
C CYS A 217 8.45 0.86 -13.62
N THR A 218 9.71 1.24 -13.41
CA THR A 218 10.11 2.63 -13.11
C THR A 218 9.80 3.60 -14.25
N ILE A 219 9.85 3.13 -15.50
CA ILE A 219 9.67 3.98 -16.69
C ILE A 219 8.22 3.94 -17.20
N ALA A 220 7.63 2.74 -17.28
CA ALA A 220 6.36 2.52 -17.95
C ALA A 220 5.14 2.72 -17.04
N LEU A 221 5.23 2.39 -15.74
CA LEU A 221 4.06 2.46 -14.86
C LEU A 221 3.60 3.90 -14.57
N PRO A 222 4.48 4.88 -14.28
CA PRO A 222 4.02 6.24 -13.96
C PRO A 222 3.08 6.87 -15.00
N PRO A 223 3.40 6.90 -16.32
CA PRO A 223 2.49 7.50 -17.30
C PRO A 223 1.17 6.73 -17.42
N ILE A 224 1.19 5.40 -17.28
CA ILE A 224 0.01 4.54 -17.36
C ILE A 224 -0.93 4.79 -16.17
N THR A 225 -0.36 4.83 -14.96
CA THR A 225 -1.09 5.16 -13.74
C THR A 225 -1.72 6.54 -13.83
N ILE A 226 -0.99 7.54 -14.32
CA ILE A 226 -1.51 8.90 -14.51
C ILE A 226 -2.66 8.90 -15.52
N ALA A 227 -2.52 8.22 -16.65
CA ALA A 227 -3.58 8.11 -17.66
C ALA A 227 -4.86 7.51 -17.08
N TYR A 228 -4.74 6.45 -16.26
CA TYR A 228 -5.89 5.87 -15.56
C TYR A 228 -6.58 6.88 -14.63
N PHE A 229 -5.83 7.60 -13.79
CA PHE A 229 -6.43 8.57 -12.89
C PHE A 229 -7.02 9.79 -13.61
N ILE A 230 -6.46 10.20 -14.75
CA ILE A 230 -7.09 11.21 -15.61
C ILE A 230 -8.42 10.68 -16.14
N GLY A 231 -8.46 9.42 -16.59
CA GLY A 231 -9.70 8.77 -17.04
C GLY A 231 -10.77 8.74 -15.95
N ALA A 232 -10.43 8.32 -14.74
CA ALA A 232 -11.33 8.31 -13.59
C ALA A 232 -11.75 9.74 -13.17
N ALA A 233 -10.82 10.69 -13.16
CA ALA A 233 -11.13 12.10 -12.89
C ALA A 233 -12.10 12.69 -13.91
N GLY A 234 -12.01 12.31 -15.19
CA GLY A 234 -12.98 12.76 -16.19
C GLY A 234 -14.40 12.25 -15.93
N VAL A 235 -14.56 11.01 -15.42
CA VAL A 235 -15.87 10.52 -14.95
C VAL A 235 -16.43 11.44 -13.86
N VAL A 236 -15.58 11.83 -12.91
CA VAL A 236 -15.95 12.73 -11.80
C VAL A 236 -16.34 14.12 -12.32
N VAL A 237 -15.56 14.68 -13.24
CA VAL A 237 -15.82 16.02 -13.80
C VAL A 237 -17.09 16.04 -14.64
N LEU A 238 -17.35 14.99 -15.42
CA LEU A 238 -18.57 14.91 -16.24
C LEU A 238 -19.82 14.58 -15.40
N ASN A 239 -19.65 14.07 -14.18
CA ASN A 239 -20.71 13.86 -13.20
C ASN A 239 -20.58 14.81 -11.99
N ILE A 240 -20.08 16.03 -12.20
CA ILE A 240 -19.77 16.97 -11.11
C ILE A 240 -21.00 17.31 -10.26
N GLU A 241 -22.20 17.32 -10.87
CA GLU A 241 -23.47 17.59 -10.20
C GLU A 241 -23.82 16.52 -9.15
N ALA A 242 -23.35 15.28 -9.32
CA ALA A 242 -23.58 14.20 -8.36
C ALA A 242 -22.69 14.32 -7.12
N ILE A 243 -21.58 15.08 -7.19
CA ILE A 243 -20.53 15.10 -6.14
C ILE A 243 -21.04 15.56 -4.77
N PRO A 244 -21.87 16.61 -4.64
CA PRO A 244 -22.46 16.97 -3.35
C PRO A 244 -23.24 15.81 -2.70
N GLN A 245 -24.00 15.07 -3.52
CA GLN A 245 -24.77 13.91 -3.05
C GLN A 245 -23.86 12.70 -2.73
N VAL A 246 -22.79 12.49 -3.50
CA VAL A 246 -21.77 11.49 -3.19
C VAL A 246 -21.15 11.76 -1.82
N ILE A 247 -20.69 12.98 -1.56
CA ILE A 247 -20.10 13.35 -0.28
C ILE A 247 -21.12 13.15 0.85
N LYS A 248 -22.35 13.64 0.67
CA LYS A 248 -23.43 13.45 1.66
C LYS A 248 -23.67 11.96 1.97
N SER A 249 -23.71 11.13 0.93
CA SER A 249 -23.97 9.69 1.10
C SER A 249 -22.82 8.97 1.81
N ILE A 250 -21.55 9.34 1.55
CA ILE A 250 -20.39 8.79 2.27
C ILE A 250 -20.51 9.05 3.77
N PHE A 251 -20.77 10.29 4.18
CA PHE A 251 -20.89 10.62 5.60
C PHE A 251 -22.16 10.07 6.25
N TYR A 252 -23.30 10.11 5.55
CA TYR A 252 -24.57 9.63 6.09
C TYR A 252 -24.56 8.12 6.28
N TYR A 253 -24.19 7.36 5.24
CA TYR A 253 -24.19 5.90 5.31
C TYR A 253 -22.97 5.31 6.04
N ALA A 254 -22.03 6.14 6.50
CA ALA A 254 -21.02 5.70 7.46
C ALA A 254 -21.64 5.39 8.84
N PHE A 255 -22.77 6.02 9.16
CA PHE A 255 -23.43 5.94 10.46
C PHE A 255 -24.92 5.54 10.37
N ALA A 256 -25.39 5.21 9.17
CA ALA A 256 -26.75 4.71 8.92
C ALA A 256 -26.70 3.55 7.91
N PRO A 257 -27.61 2.57 8.00
CA PRO A 257 -27.71 1.53 6.97
C PRO A 257 -28.01 2.13 5.60
N ALA A 258 -27.35 1.62 4.55
CA ALA A 258 -27.66 1.99 3.17
C ALA A 258 -28.81 1.13 2.64
N PRO A 259 -29.85 1.73 2.04
CA PRO A 259 -30.98 0.98 1.50
C PRO A 259 -30.58 0.19 0.25
N ALA A 260 -31.33 -0.87 -0.04
CA ALA A 260 -31.21 -1.58 -1.31
C ALA A 260 -31.63 -0.68 -2.48
N ALA A 261 -30.89 -0.72 -3.59
CA ALA A 261 -31.16 0.09 -4.78
C ALA A 261 -30.50 -0.52 -6.03
N GLY A 262 -31.20 -0.58 -7.16
CA GLY A 262 -30.60 -0.88 -8.48
C GLY A 262 -29.93 -2.25 -8.67
N GLY A 263 -30.00 -3.15 -7.66
CA GLY A 263 -29.25 -4.41 -7.61
C GLY A 263 -28.35 -4.54 -6.38
N PHE A 264 -27.97 -3.41 -5.77
CA PHE A 264 -27.35 -3.36 -4.45
C PHE A 264 -28.35 -3.82 -3.39
N VAL A 265 -27.96 -4.81 -2.60
CA VAL A 265 -28.82 -5.47 -1.60
C VAL A 265 -28.98 -4.67 -0.30
N GLY A 266 -28.31 -3.52 -0.18
CA GLY A 266 -28.21 -2.74 1.05
C GLY A 266 -26.97 -3.07 1.86
N SER A 267 -26.61 -2.20 2.80
CA SER A 267 -25.51 -2.45 3.74
C SER A 267 -25.84 -2.00 5.16
N THR A 268 -25.33 -2.76 6.13
CA THR A 268 -25.37 -2.35 7.54
C THR A 268 -24.18 -1.44 7.87
N ILE A 269 -24.25 -0.75 9.00
CA ILE A 269 -23.12 0.03 9.53
C ILE A 269 -21.88 -0.87 9.73
N MET A 270 -22.09 -2.11 10.21
CA MET A 270 -21.00 -3.06 10.40
C MET A 270 -20.36 -3.48 9.07
N MET A 271 -21.15 -3.69 8.02
CA MET A 271 -20.62 -3.96 6.68
C MET A 271 -19.80 -2.78 6.14
N ALA A 272 -20.28 -1.55 6.33
CA ALA A 272 -19.55 -0.34 5.94
C ALA A 272 -18.20 -0.24 6.67
N ILE A 273 -18.17 -0.45 7.99
CA ILE A 273 -16.93 -0.49 8.78
C ILE A 273 -16.03 -1.62 8.28
N SER A 274 -16.57 -2.83 8.17
CA SER A 274 -15.83 -4.04 7.83
C SER A 274 -15.15 -3.95 6.48
N LYS A 275 -15.90 -3.56 5.43
CA LYS A 275 -15.34 -3.40 4.08
C LYS A 275 -14.45 -2.18 3.97
N GLY A 276 -14.75 -1.08 4.67
CA GLY A 276 -13.87 0.07 4.75
C GLY A 276 -12.54 -0.26 5.44
N ALA A 277 -12.56 -1.08 6.48
CA ALA A 277 -11.39 -1.54 7.21
C ALA A 277 -10.52 -2.47 6.37
N SER A 278 -11.12 -3.56 5.86
CA SER A 278 -10.37 -4.57 5.10
C SER A 278 -9.79 -3.98 3.82
N ARG A 279 -10.56 -3.17 3.08
CA ARG A 279 -10.10 -2.54 1.83
C ARG A 279 -9.17 -1.35 2.09
N GLY A 280 -9.42 -0.57 3.13
CA GLY A 280 -8.53 0.51 3.56
C GLY A 280 -7.11 -0.01 3.81
N ILE A 281 -6.97 -1.05 4.63
CA ILE A 281 -5.66 -1.67 4.91
C ILE A 281 -5.09 -2.33 3.66
N PHE A 282 -5.91 -3.06 2.89
CA PHE A 282 -5.46 -3.70 1.66
C PHE A 282 -4.86 -2.71 0.65
N THR A 283 -5.40 -1.49 0.56
CA THR A 283 -4.90 -0.47 -0.38
C THR A 283 -3.54 0.11 0.01
N ASN A 284 -3.31 0.40 1.29
CA ASN A 284 -2.11 1.12 1.74
C ASN A 284 -1.11 0.26 2.51
N GLU A 285 -1.44 -1.01 2.75
CA GLU A 285 -0.63 -1.97 3.50
C GLU A 285 -0.24 -1.50 4.93
N ALA A 286 -0.92 -0.52 5.51
CA ALA A 286 -0.59 0.01 6.84
C ALA A 286 -1.04 -0.97 7.92
N GLY A 287 -0.09 -1.46 8.73
CA GLY A 287 -0.34 -2.52 9.70
C GLY A 287 0.02 -3.92 9.17
N MET A 288 0.29 -4.08 7.87
CA MET A 288 0.82 -5.33 7.31
C MET A 288 2.35 -5.42 7.38
N GLY A 289 3.07 -4.30 7.41
CA GLY A 289 4.53 -4.25 7.46
C GLY A 289 5.25 -4.72 6.18
N THR A 290 4.51 -5.03 5.12
CA THR A 290 5.03 -5.54 3.83
C THR A 290 5.87 -4.49 3.10
N SER A 291 5.39 -3.27 2.92
CA SER A 291 6.16 -2.22 2.23
C SER A 291 7.41 -1.78 3.00
N ALA A 292 7.43 -1.96 4.33
CA ALA A 292 8.58 -1.64 5.18
C ALA A 292 9.83 -2.47 4.82
N THR A 293 9.66 -3.66 4.22
CA THR A 293 10.76 -4.47 3.70
C THR A 293 11.55 -3.75 2.60
N VAL A 294 10.86 -3.06 1.69
CA VAL A 294 11.47 -2.28 0.61
C VAL A 294 12.09 -1.01 1.18
N HIS A 295 11.40 -0.34 2.12
CA HIS A 295 11.95 0.86 2.77
C HIS A 295 13.27 0.63 3.52
N ALA A 296 13.52 -0.58 4.01
CA ALA A 296 14.78 -0.92 4.67
C ALA A 296 16.02 -0.77 3.75
N THR A 297 15.83 -0.81 2.43
CA THR A 297 16.90 -0.66 1.43
C THR A 297 17.37 0.79 1.22
N ALA A 298 16.63 1.76 1.76
CA ALA A 298 16.90 3.18 1.53
C ALA A 298 18.21 3.65 2.15
N ASN A 299 18.99 4.40 1.38
CA ASN A 299 20.12 5.14 1.92
C ASN A 299 19.62 6.41 2.63
N VAL A 300 19.59 6.38 3.96
CA VAL A 300 19.05 7.43 4.81
C VAL A 300 19.90 7.61 6.06
N ASP A 301 19.99 8.84 6.55
CA ASP A 301 20.69 9.27 7.76
C ASP A 301 19.92 8.93 9.05
N TYR A 302 18.60 9.07 9.02
CA TYR A 302 17.71 8.80 10.16
C TYR A 302 16.58 7.85 9.78
N ALA A 303 16.39 6.80 10.57
CA ALA A 303 15.29 5.86 10.39
C ALA A 303 13.91 6.56 10.41
N PHE A 304 13.73 7.51 11.33
CA PHE A 304 12.48 8.28 11.44
C PHE A 304 12.19 9.14 10.19
N ARG A 305 13.24 9.66 9.53
CA ARG A 305 13.12 10.41 8.28
C ARG A 305 12.58 9.51 7.16
N GLN A 306 13.05 8.27 7.07
CA GLN A 306 12.47 7.30 6.13
C GLN A 306 11.05 6.93 6.52
N GLY A 307 10.74 6.88 7.82
CA GLY A 307 9.37 6.72 8.33
C GLY A 307 8.39 7.74 7.75
N MET A 308 8.81 9.00 7.58
CA MET A 308 7.96 10.03 6.99
C MET A 308 7.54 9.71 5.55
N TRP A 309 8.38 9.01 4.78
CA TRP A 309 8.00 8.53 3.44
C TRP A 309 6.87 7.50 3.49
N GLY A 310 6.79 6.69 4.55
CA GLY A 310 5.67 5.77 4.77
C GLY A 310 4.34 6.50 5.00
N ALA A 311 4.34 7.61 5.74
CA ALA A 311 3.14 8.43 5.89
C ALA A 311 2.71 9.07 4.57
N VAL A 312 3.68 9.57 3.79
CA VAL A 312 3.44 10.10 2.45
C VAL A 312 2.82 9.03 1.54
N GLU A 313 3.34 7.80 1.57
CA GLU A 313 2.80 6.68 0.79
C GLU A 313 1.30 6.47 1.04
N VAL A 314 0.92 6.32 2.31
CA VAL A 314 -0.49 6.08 2.71
C VAL A 314 -1.38 7.24 2.28
N PHE A 315 -0.90 8.48 2.41
CA PHE A 315 -1.64 9.66 1.96
C PHE A 315 -1.91 9.63 0.45
N PHE A 316 -0.88 9.44 -0.38
CA PHE A 316 -1.06 9.41 -1.83
C PHE A 316 -1.93 8.23 -2.28
N VAL A 317 -1.74 7.05 -1.70
CA VAL A 317 -2.49 5.85 -2.11
C VAL A 317 -3.96 5.92 -1.68
N SER A 318 -4.24 6.22 -0.41
CA SER A 318 -5.62 6.15 0.11
C SER A 318 -6.37 7.48 0.00
N MET A 319 -5.73 8.62 0.26
CA MET A 319 -6.43 9.92 0.29
C MET A 319 -6.52 10.59 -1.08
N ILE A 320 -5.66 10.20 -2.04
CA ILE A 320 -5.69 10.75 -3.40
C ILE A 320 -6.17 9.69 -4.38
N THR A 321 -5.37 8.63 -4.57
CA THR A 321 -5.60 7.61 -5.59
C THR A 321 -6.94 6.89 -5.41
N CYS A 322 -7.23 6.35 -4.22
CA CYS A 322 -8.48 5.62 -3.98
C CYS A 322 -9.72 6.52 -4.12
N ASN A 323 -9.59 7.83 -3.88
CA ASN A 323 -10.69 8.77 -4.03
C ASN A 323 -11.07 9.01 -5.50
N PHE A 324 -10.12 9.00 -6.45
CA PHE A 324 -10.49 9.05 -7.87
C PHE A 324 -11.39 7.87 -8.25
N THR A 325 -11.04 6.66 -7.82
CA THR A 325 -11.87 5.47 -8.04
C THR A 325 -13.20 5.60 -7.30
N ALA A 326 -13.20 5.94 -6.01
CA ALA A 326 -14.41 5.98 -5.19
C ALA A 326 -15.43 6.99 -5.72
N PHE A 327 -14.99 8.19 -6.07
CA PHE A 327 -15.86 9.23 -6.60
C PHE A 327 -16.33 8.91 -8.01
N ALA A 328 -15.48 8.35 -8.88
CA ALA A 328 -15.93 7.91 -10.22
C ALA A 328 -16.99 6.81 -10.13
N VAL A 329 -16.78 5.82 -9.26
CA VAL A 329 -17.74 4.73 -9.00
C VAL A 329 -19.06 5.24 -8.42
N LEU A 330 -19.02 6.12 -7.42
CA LEU A 330 -20.24 6.65 -6.79
C LEU A 330 -20.98 7.65 -7.69
N ALA A 331 -20.27 8.53 -8.37
CA ALA A 331 -20.86 9.58 -9.21
C ALA A 331 -21.49 9.03 -10.50
N SER A 332 -20.94 7.95 -11.06
CA SER A 332 -21.52 7.27 -12.23
C SER A 332 -22.78 6.44 -11.91
N GLY A 333 -23.03 6.11 -10.64
CA GLY A 333 -24.15 5.25 -10.25
C GLY A 333 -24.01 3.76 -10.61
N MET A 334 -22.97 3.36 -11.37
CA MET A 334 -22.75 1.98 -11.81
C MET A 334 -22.60 0.97 -10.67
N TRP A 335 -22.26 1.44 -9.46
CA TRP A 335 -22.06 0.60 -8.28
C TRP A 335 -23.34 -0.06 -7.75
N THR A 336 -24.52 0.42 -8.15
CA THR A 336 -25.79 -0.21 -7.76
C THR A 336 -26.17 -1.39 -8.65
N ASP A 337 -25.61 -1.50 -9.86
CA ASP A 337 -25.91 -2.58 -10.79
C ASP A 337 -25.21 -3.89 -10.37
N ALA A 338 -26.01 -4.90 -10.05
CA ALA A 338 -25.52 -6.21 -9.60
C ALA A 338 -24.78 -7.00 -10.70
N SER A 339 -24.90 -6.59 -11.97
CA SER A 339 -24.21 -7.22 -13.10
C SER A 339 -22.71 -6.93 -13.09
N TYR A 340 -22.27 -5.89 -12.38
CA TYR A 340 -20.87 -5.48 -12.31
C TYR A 340 -20.26 -5.79 -10.95
N GLN A 341 -19.08 -6.40 -10.94
CA GLN A 341 -18.36 -6.71 -9.70
C GLN A 341 -16.90 -6.26 -9.76
N GLY A 342 -16.38 -5.80 -8.62
CA GLY A 342 -14.98 -5.39 -8.47
C GLY A 342 -14.57 -4.35 -9.52
N ILE A 343 -13.57 -4.68 -10.34
CA ILE A 343 -13.03 -3.78 -11.36
C ILE A 343 -14.03 -3.43 -12.48
N GLN A 344 -15.03 -4.28 -12.73
CA GLN A 344 -15.99 -4.04 -13.81
C GLN A 344 -16.84 -2.79 -13.55
N ILE A 345 -17.09 -2.44 -12.28
CA ILE A 345 -17.91 -1.29 -11.91
C ILE A 345 -17.28 0.02 -12.40
N ILE A 346 -15.98 0.20 -12.15
CA ILE A 346 -15.26 1.40 -12.64
C ILE A 346 -15.09 1.37 -14.16
N PHE A 347 -14.93 0.19 -14.78
CA PHE A 347 -14.84 0.08 -16.23
C PHE A 347 -16.18 0.31 -16.94
N ALA A 348 -17.31 0.01 -16.31
CA ALA A 348 -18.64 0.40 -16.77
C ALA A 348 -18.75 1.94 -16.77
N ALA A 349 -18.37 2.60 -15.67
CA ALA A 349 -18.35 4.05 -15.58
C ALA A 349 -17.45 4.71 -16.64
N LEU A 350 -16.26 4.14 -16.87
CA LEU A 350 -15.35 4.60 -17.92
C LEU A 350 -15.94 4.39 -19.32
N LYS A 351 -16.67 3.30 -19.55
CA LYS A 351 -17.30 2.97 -20.84
C LYS A 351 -18.46 3.90 -21.19
N GLU A 352 -19.22 4.35 -20.19
CA GLU A 352 -20.25 5.38 -20.41
C GLU A 352 -19.65 6.77 -20.68
N THR A 353 -18.48 7.04 -20.11
CA THR A 353 -17.87 8.37 -20.16
C THR A 353 -16.99 8.56 -21.40
N TRP A 354 -16.25 7.53 -21.81
CA TRP A 354 -15.18 7.64 -22.78
C TRP A 354 -15.42 6.78 -24.03
N HIS A 355 -14.88 7.23 -25.15
CA HIS A 355 -14.88 6.46 -26.39
C HIS A 355 -14.20 5.08 -26.18
N PRO A 356 -14.71 3.99 -26.79
CA PRO A 356 -14.21 2.63 -26.55
C PRO A 356 -12.68 2.46 -26.67
N ILE A 357 -12.04 3.17 -27.61
CA ILE A 357 -10.58 3.14 -27.79
C ILE A 357 -9.85 3.62 -26.52
N ILE A 358 -10.34 4.67 -25.86
CA ILE A 358 -9.73 5.17 -24.62
C ILE A 358 -9.87 4.11 -23.53
N VAL A 359 -11.06 3.51 -23.40
CA VAL A 359 -11.33 2.45 -22.41
C VAL A 359 -10.43 1.24 -22.62
N GLN A 360 -10.19 0.84 -23.88
CA GLN A 360 -9.27 -0.24 -24.23
C GLN A 360 -7.83 0.08 -23.83
N VAL A 361 -7.36 1.31 -24.09
CA VAL A 361 -6.02 1.75 -23.65
C VAL A 361 -5.90 1.75 -22.13
N LEU A 362 -6.92 2.25 -21.42
CA LEU A 362 -6.96 2.22 -19.95
C LEU A 362 -7.00 0.78 -19.42
N CYS A 363 -7.73 -0.13 -20.06
CA CYS A 363 -7.76 -1.55 -19.71
C CYS A 363 -6.37 -2.18 -19.80
N LEU A 364 -5.65 -1.97 -20.92
CA LEU A 364 -4.30 -2.48 -21.11
C LEU A 364 -3.33 -1.88 -20.06
N GLY A 365 -3.50 -0.60 -19.75
CA GLY A 365 -2.74 0.08 -18.71
C GLY A 365 -2.94 -0.52 -17.33
N VAL A 366 -4.20 -0.70 -16.92
CA VAL A 366 -4.55 -1.31 -15.63
C VAL A 366 -4.12 -2.78 -15.59
N ALA A 367 -4.32 -3.54 -16.66
CA ALA A 367 -3.85 -4.92 -16.76
C ALA A 367 -2.32 -5.00 -16.56
N LEU A 368 -1.57 -4.06 -17.10
CA LEU A 368 -0.12 -4.00 -16.90
C LEU A 368 0.23 -3.65 -15.44
N ILE A 369 -0.46 -2.70 -14.81
CA ILE A 369 -0.29 -2.39 -13.38
C ILE A 369 -0.48 -3.68 -12.56
N LEU A 370 -1.60 -4.37 -12.75
CA LEU A 370 -1.93 -5.62 -12.05
C LEU A 370 -0.88 -6.72 -12.29
N PHE A 371 -0.42 -6.87 -13.54
CA PHE A 371 0.62 -7.82 -13.90
C PHE A 371 1.96 -7.51 -13.23
N THR A 372 2.37 -6.24 -13.19
CA THR A 372 3.60 -5.83 -12.52
C THR A 372 3.53 -6.00 -11.01
N SER A 373 2.37 -5.75 -10.38
CA SER A 373 2.15 -5.99 -8.94
C SER A 373 2.16 -7.48 -8.60
N TYR A 374 1.59 -8.32 -9.48
CA TYR A 374 1.76 -9.78 -9.42
C TYR A 374 3.24 -10.17 -9.48
N LEU A 375 4.01 -9.70 -10.45
CA LEU A 375 5.42 -10.08 -10.55
C LEU A 375 6.29 -9.49 -9.42
N GLY A 376 6.00 -8.28 -8.94
CA GLY A 376 6.74 -7.66 -7.84
C GLY A 376 6.61 -8.44 -6.53
N SER A 377 5.43 -9.00 -6.27
CA SER A 377 5.17 -9.82 -5.08
C SER A 377 5.90 -11.17 -5.06
N TYR A 378 6.45 -11.61 -6.19
CA TYR A 378 7.32 -12.79 -6.26
C TYR A 378 8.53 -12.67 -5.31
N ILE A 379 9.05 -11.46 -5.11
CA ILE A 379 10.16 -11.23 -4.16
C ILE A 379 9.71 -11.53 -2.73
N LYS A 380 8.55 -11.00 -2.33
CA LYS A 380 7.94 -11.25 -1.01
C LYS A 380 7.73 -12.76 -0.80
N PHE A 381 7.27 -13.48 -1.84
CA PHE A 381 7.11 -14.94 -1.82
C PHE A 381 8.43 -15.66 -1.55
N ARG A 382 9.47 -15.39 -2.35
CA ARG A 382 10.80 -16.00 -2.18
C ARG A 382 11.38 -15.73 -0.81
N THR A 383 11.28 -14.49 -0.32
CA THR A 383 11.76 -14.12 1.02
C THR A 383 11.03 -14.89 2.12
N SER A 384 9.71 -15.04 2.01
CA SER A 384 8.92 -15.81 2.99
C SER A 384 9.31 -17.29 3.01
N ILE A 385 9.45 -17.92 1.84
CA ILE A 385 9.87 -19.32 1.71
C ILE A 385 11.29 -19.51 2.21
N ASN A 386 12.20 -18.62 1.84
CA ASN A 386 13.60 -18.67 2.28
C ASN A 386 13.70 -18.64 3.81
N TYR A 387 12.93 -17.77 4.46
CA TYR A 387 12.92 -17.66 5.91
C TYR A 387 12.39 -18.93 6.60
N ILE A 388 11.37 -19.57 6.02
CA ILE A 388 10.70 -20.75 6.62
C ILE A 388 11.46 -22.05 6.33
N PHE A 389 11.89 -22.23 5.08
CA PHE A 389 12.37 -23.51 4.54
C PHE A 389 13.86 -23.50 4.16
N GLY A 390 14.51 -22.34 4.17
CA GLY A 390 15.91 -22.16 3.79
C GLY A 390 16.17 -22.14 2.27
N ASP A 391 17.43 -21.87 1.89
CA ASP A 391 17.83 -21.64 0.50
C ASP A 391 17.57 -22.82 -0.45
N LYS A 392 17.80 -24.06 0.02
CA LYS A 392 17.67 -25.26 -0.81
C LYS A 392 16.24 -25.46 -1.30
N LEU A 393 15.26 -25.36 -0.38
CA LEU A 393 13.85 -25.51 -0.70
C LEU A 393 13.29 -24.29 -1.43
N GLU A 394 13.79 -23.08 -1.13
CA GLU A 394 13.44 -21.86 -1.88
C GLU A 394 13.65 -22.03 -3.38
N ARG A 395 14.80 -22.58 -3.80
CA ARG A 395 15.13 -22.78 -5.21
C ARG A 395 14.12 -23.64 -5.98
N ILE A 396 13.42 -24.54 -5.29
CA ILE A 396 12.43 -25.46 -5.87
C ILE A 396 11.03 -24.86 -5.74
N ILE A 397 10.62 -24.51 -4.53
CA ILE A 397 9.25 -24.10 -4.20
C ILE A 397 8.89 -22.77 -4.87
N LYS A 398 9.86 -21.89 -5.16
CA LYS A 398 9.59 -20.60 -5.82
C LYS A 398 8.80 -20.72 -7.13
N TRP A 399 8.93 -21.83 -7.86
CA TRP A 399 8.21 -22.04 -9.11
C TRP A 399 6.72 -22.32 -8.91
N LEU A 400 6.31 -22.76 -7.72
CA LEU A 400 4.90 -22.92 -7.36
C LEU A 400 4.12 -21.61 -7.45
N TYR A 401 4.80 -20.45 -7.40
CA TYR A 401 4.19 -19.11 -7.54
C TYR A 401 3.37 -18.92 -8.82
N PHE A 402 3.70 -19.65 -9.88
CA PHE A 402 3.09 -19.49 -11.19
C PHE A 402 1.90 -20.43 -11.45
N LEU A 403 1.64 -21.43 -10.58
CA LEU A 403 0.47 -22.30 -10.75
C LEU A 403 -0.86 -21.68 -10.30
N PRO A 404 -0.95 -20.97 -9.16
CA PRO A 404 -2.23 -20.49 -8.64
C PRO A 404 -3.03 -19.58 -9.61
N PRO A 405 -2.41 -18.72 -10.44
CA PRO A 405 -3.14 -17.92 -11.42
C PRO A 405 -4.01 -18.72 -12.40
N LEU A 406 -3.64 -19.96 -12.75
CA LEU A 406 -4.42 -20.80 -13.67
C LEU A 406 -5.82 -21.12 -13.12
N ILE A 407 -5.93 -21.20 -11.81
CA ILE A 407 -7.19 -21.49 -11.10
C ILE A 407 -7.88 -20.17 -10.75
N ALA A 408 -7.12 -19.20 -10.26
CA ALA A 408 -7.66 -17.96 -9.73
C ALA A 408 -8.45 -17.13 -10.74
N VAL A 409 -8.04 -17.11 -12.01
CA VAL A 409 -8.74 -16.34 -13.06
C VAL A 409 -10.18 -16.81 -13.30
N ASN A 410 -10.54 -18.01 -12.86
CA ASN A 410 -11.88 -18.58 -12.97
C ASN A 410 -12.63 -18.62 -11.63
N MET A 411 -12.02 -18.18 -10.54
CA MET A 411 -12.67 -18.12 -9.23
C MET A 411 -13.60 -16.91 -9.14
N GLU A 412 -14.68 -17.06 -8.38
CA GLU A 412 -15.60 -15.97 -8.11
C GLU A 412 -14.93 -14.83 -7.32
N ILE A 413 -15.26 -13.59 -7.70
CA ILE A 413 -14.70 -12.38 -7.10
C ILE A 413 -14.90 -12.34 -5.57
N PRO A 414 -16.09 -12.63 -5.01
CA PRO A 414 -16.27 -12.65 -3.54
C PRO A 414 -15.35 -13.64 -2.83
N VAL A 415 -15.08 -14.81 -3.43
CA VAL A 415 -14.24 -15.86 -2.84
C VAL A 415 -12.79 -15.43 -2.76
N ILE A 416 -12.22 -14.87 -3.83
CA ILE A 416 -10.82 -14.41 -3.83
C ILE A 416 -10.59 -13.30 -2.80
N TRP A 417 -11.56 -12.39 -2.66
CA TRP A 417 -11.46 -11.26 -1.73
C TRP A 417 -11.64 -11.70 -0.29
N LEU A 418 -12.48 -12.70 -0.03
CA LEU A 418 -12.57 -13.32 1.30
C LEU A 418 -11.25 -13.99 1.69
N MET A 419 -10.61 -14.75 0.78
CA MET A 419 -9.32 -15.37 1.05
C MET A 419 -8.23 -14.34 1.34
N ALA A 420 -8.22 -13.23 0.60
CA ALA A 420 -7.32 -12.11 0.84
C ALA A 420 -7.60 -11.43 2.20
N ASP A 421 -8.86 -11.21 2.56
CA ASP A 421 -9.24 -10.63 3.86
C ASP A 421 -8.78 -11.50 5.03
N ILE A 422 -8.88 -12.82 4.88
CA ILE A 422 -8.40 -13.78 5.85
C ILE A 422 -6.88 -13.64 6.02
N ALA A 423 -6.15 -13.67 4.91
CA ALA A 423 -4.70 -13.61 4.92
C ALA A 423 -4.16 -12.29 5.49
N VAL A 424 -4.76 -11.15 5.12
CA VAL A 424 -4.42 -9.84 5.69
C VAL A 424 -4.67 -9.84 7.19
N GLY A 425 -5.83 -10.33 7.65
CA GLY A 425 -6.16 -10.39 9.08
C GLY A 425 -5.11 -11.17 9.88
N PHE A 426 -4.69 -12.33 9.38
CA PHE A 426 -3.65 -13.15 10.00
C PHE A 426 -2.26 -12.49 9.99
N LEU A 427 -1.92 -11.73 8.94
CA LEU A 427 -0.64 -11.05 8.84
C LEU A 427 -0.53 -9.82 9.76
N VAL A 428 -1.63 -9.06 9.87
CA VAL A 428 -1.69 -7.84 10.66
C VAL A 428 -1.47 -8.12 12.14
N ILE A 429 -2.03 -9.21 12.68
CA ILE A 429 -1.94 -9.55 14.11
C ILE A 429 -0.49 -9.59 14.63
N PRO A 430 0.41 -10.46 14.11
CA PRO A 430 1.77 -10.54 14.61
C PRO A 430 2.53 -9.22 14.43
N ASN A 431 2.24 -8.49 13.36
CA ASN A 431 2.89 -7.22 13.10
C ASN A 431 2.46 -6.13 14.10
N VAL A 432 1.16 -5.94 14.31
CA VAL A 432 0.62 -4.96 15.28
C VAL A 432 1.12 -5.24 16.69
N ILE A 433 1.18 -6.51 17.10
CA ILE A 433 1.79 -6.92 18.38
C ILE A 433 3.25 -6.45 18.44
N ALA A 434 4.03 -6.68 17.40
CA ALA A 434 5.42 -6.26 17.34
C ALA A 434 5.57 -4.73 17.43
N LEU A 435 4.74 -3.96 16.71
CA LEU A 435 4.75 -2.49 16.77
C LEU A 435 4.44 -1.98 18.17
N PHE A 436 3.47 -2.59 18.85
CA PHE A 436 3.12 -2.22 20.22
C PHE A 436 4.26 -2.53 21.21
N LEU A 437 4.90 -3.69 21.07
CA LEU A 437 6.03 -4.06 21.92
C LEU A 437 7.26 -3.17 21.68
N LEU A 438 7.49 -2.76 20.43
CA LEU A 438 8.59 -1.88 20.01
C LEU A 438 8.26 -0.38 20.09
N ARG A 439 7.18 -0.01 20.78
CA ARG A 439 6.73 1.38 20.85
C ARG A 439 7.76 2.33 21.46
N LYS A 440 8.53 1.87 22.45
CA LYS A 440 9.54 2.70 23.12
C LYS A 440 10.72 2.98 22.20
N GLU A 441 11.08 2.01 21.38
CA GLU A 441 12.16 2.03 20.41
C GLU A 441 11.84 3.03 19.30
N PHE A 442 10.59 3.07 18.83
CA PHE A 442 10.12 4.08 17.88
C PHE A 442 10.13 5.49 18.49
N ILE A 443 9.60 5.66 19.71
CA ILE A 443 9.59 6.97 20.39
C ILE A 443 11.02 7.48 20.62
N SER A 444 11.96 6.58 20.90
CA SER A 444 13.39 6.92 21.02
C SER A 444 13.96 7.45 19.69
N GLU A 445 13.67 6.81 18.57
CA GLU A 445 14.09 7.30 17.23
C GLU A 445 13.50 8.69 16.92
N PHE A 446 12.24 8.91 17.26
CA PHE A 446 11.61 10.23 17.10
C PHE A 446 12.33 11.32 17.91
N ASN A 447 12.62 11.05 19.18
CA ASN A 447 13.33 12.01 20.04
C ASN A 447 14.77 12.26 19.56
N LEU A 448 15.46 11.20 19.09
CA LEU A 448 16.79 11.30 18.51
C LEU A 448 16.78 12.21 17.28
N PHE A 449 15.83 12.00 16.37
CA PHE A 449 15.65 12.84 15.19
C PHE A 449 15.43 14.30 15.60
N ARG A 450 14.47 14.59 16.49
CA ARG A 450 14.17 15.97 16.95
C ARG A 450 15.39 16.66 17.55
N THR A 451 16.15 15.97 18.39
CA THR A 451 17.34 16.52 19.05
C THR A 451 18.45 16.86 18.06
N ARG A 452 18.69 15.98 17.07
CA ARG A 452 19.75 16.18 16.08
C ARG A 452 19.38 17.26 15.05
N THR A 453 18.14 17.28 14.56
CA THR A 453 17.71 18.35 13.63
C THR A 453 17.78 19.74 14.27
N GLN A 454 17.50 19.86 15.58
CA GLN A 454 17.69 21.11 16.32
C GLN A 454 19.16 21.53 16.40
N ARG A 455 20.09 20.57 16.61
CA ARG A 455 21.53 20.85 16.58
C ARG A 455 22.01 21.30 15.20
N ASP A 456 21.57 20.63 14.14
CA ASP A 456 21.96 20.98 12.77
C ASP A 456 21.49 22.39 12.42
N THR A 457 20.24 22.74 12.79
CA THR A 457 19.68 24.09 12.58
C THR A 457 20.45 25.16 13.36
N ASN A 458 20.88 24.86 14.59
CA ASN A 458 21.67 25.79 15.39
C ASN A 458 23.11 25.93 14.86
N SER A 459 23.71 24.85 14.36
CA SER A 459 25.05 24.86 13.75
C SER A 459 25.08 25.67 12.45
N GLU A 460 24.06 25.54 11.58
CA GLU A 460 23.93 26.34 10.37
C GLU A 460 23.78 27.83 10.67
N LYS A 461 23.00 28.19 11.71
CA LYS A 461 22.87 29.57 12.17
C LYS A 461 24.19 30.12 12.70
N THR A 462 24.94 29.35 13.49
CA THR A 462 26.26 29.77 13.99
C THR A 462 27.22 29.98 12.82
N THR A 463 27.28 29.05 11.86
CA THR A 463 28.15 29.16 10.67
C THR A 463 27.80 30.37 9.80
N GLN A 464 26.51 30.69 9.62
CA GLN A 464 26.08 31.92 8.94
C GLN A 464 26.48 33.19 9.69
N ILE A 465 26.36 33.21 11.02
CA ILE A 465 26.80 34.35 11.85
C ILE A 465 28.31 34.54 11.73
N THR A 466 29.10 33.46 11.76
CA THR A 466 30.56 33.54 11.59
C THR A 466 30.94 34.05 10.20
N HIS A 467 30.26 33.61 9.13
CA HIS A 467 30.50 34.12 7.78
C HIS A 467 30.12 35.59 7.61
N VAL A 468 29.01 36.04 8.21
CA VAL A 468 28.60 37.47 8.20
C VAL A 468 29.56 38.34 9.01
N ASN A 469 30.12 37.81 10.11
CA ASN A 469 31.10 38.54 10.90
C ASN A 469 32.48 38.61 10.21
N MET A 470 32.91 37.55 9.52
CA MET A 470 34.15 37.58 8.72
C MET A 470 34.04 38.49 7.49
N SER A 471 32.88 38.53 6.81
CA SER A 471 32.68 39.44 5.68
C SER A 471 32.56 40.91 6.08
N LYS A 472 32.29 41.19 7.37
CA LYS A 472 32.32 42.56 7.92
C LYS A 472 33.73 42.98 8.33
N SER A 473 34.55 42.06 8.84
CA SER A 473 35.95 42.38 9.16
C SER A 473 36.82 42.58 7.92
N GLU A 474 36.52 41.91 6.80
CA GLU A 474 37.22 42.10 5.52
C GLU A 474 36.81 43.39 4.76
N GLY A 475 35.81 44.13 5.26
CA GLY A 475 35.37 45.42 4.71
C GLY A 475 35.82 46.64 5.53
N GLU A 476 36.58 46.44 6.61
CA GLU A 476 37.11 47.50 7.49
C GLU A 476 38.65 47.62 7.43
N GLU A 477 39.34 46.87 6.55
CA GLU A 477 40.70 47.15 6.07
C GLU A 477 40.66 47.85 4.70
#